data_AF-A0A1A8FW76-F1
#
_entry.id   AF-A0A1A8FW76-F1
#
_cell.length_a   1.000
_cell.length_b   1.000
_cell.length_c   1.000
_cell.angle_alpha   90.00
_cell.angle_beta   90.00
_cell.angle_gamma   90.00
#
_symmetry.space_group_name_H-M   'P 1'
#
loop_
_entity.id
_entity.type
_entity.pdbx_description
1 polymer ?
#
loop_
_entity_poly.entity_id
_entity_poly.type
_entity_poly.pdbx_seq_one_letter_code
_entity_poly.pdbx_strand_id
1 'polypeptide(L)'
;WIGASPDGIIFDPLGQPQFGLLEIKCPNIKNYVEAPYLKVISGTLQLKPSYAYYWQVQGQLLTTGMSWCDFVVSAQEDVFIQRIQRDEGVMETMKCKIDMFYFHVFMDKFLALS
;
A
#
# COMPACT_ATOMS: atom_id res chain seq x y z
N TRP A 1 3.88 14.80 8.36
CA TRP A 1 3.99 15.16 6.93
C TRP A 1 4.04 13.85 6.17
N ILE A 2 2.90 13.49 5.61
CA ILE A 2 2.73 12.35 4.70
C ILE A 2 1.41 12.62 4.01
N GLY A 3 1.34 12.34 2.72
CA GLY A 3 0.14 12.47 1.91
C GLY A 3 -0.02 11.22 1.06
N ALA A 4 -1.25 10.91 0.72
CA ALA A 4 -1.62 9.74 -0.06
C ALA A 4 -2.77 10.08 -0.99
N SER A 5 -2.76 9.50 -2.19
CA SER A 5 -3.85 9.54 -3.16
C SER A 5 -4.18 8.10 -3.54
N PRO A 6 -5.09 7.43 -2.83
CA PRO A 6 -5.55 6.09 -3.22
C PRO A 6 -6.32 6.17 -4.54
N ASP A 7 -6.36 5.05 -5.29
CA ASP A 7 -7.11 4.98 -6.55
C ASP A 7 -8.63 5.03 -6.31
N GLY A 8 -9.09 4.63 -5.13
CA GLY A 8 -10.49 4.75 -4.74
C GLY A 8 -10.77 4.46 -3.26
N ILE A 9 -12.03 4.67 -2.89
CA ILE A 9 -12.61 4.28 -1.60
C ILE A 9 -13.69 3.25 -1.90
N ILE A 10 -13.68 2.16 -1.14
CA ILE A 10 -14.65 1.07 -1.22
C ILE A 10 -15.62 1.19 -0.05
N PHE A 11 -16.90 0.96 -0.33
CA PHE A 11 -17.91 0.69 0.67
C PHE A 11 -18.34 -0.78 0.57
N ASP A 12 -17.97 -1.58 1.57
CA ASP A 12 -18.38 -2.98 1.73
C ASP A 12 -19.44 -3.06 2.84
N PRO A 13 -20.73 -3.22 2.51
CA PRO A 13 -21.80 -3.21 3.50
C PRO A 13 -21.72 -4.37 4.50
N LEU A 14 -21.02 -5.46 4.13
CA LEU A 14 -20.78 -6.63 4.98
C LEU A 14 -19.42 -6.55 5.71
N GLY A 15 -18.55 -5.63 5.30
CA GLY A 15 -17.24 -5.41 5.88
C GLY A 15 -17.29 -4.81 7.28
N GLN A 16 -16.32 -5.19 8.11
CA GLN A 16 -16.08 -4.59 9.43
C GLN A 16 -14.60 -4.23 9.53
N PRO A 17 -14.20 -2.95 9.38
CA PRO A 17 -15.03 -1.78 9.06
C PRO A 17 -15.55 -1.77 7.61
N GLN A 18 -16.60 -0.99 7.35
CA GLN A 18 -17.28 -0.95 6.03
C GLN A 18 -16.50 -0.20 4.96
N PHE A 19 -15.72 0.81 5.34
CA PHE A 19 -14.94 1.61 4.39
C PHE A 19 -13.49 1.13 4.35
N GLY A 20 -12.97 1.02 3.13
CA GLY A 20 -11.58 0.69 2.86
C GLY A 20 -11.08 1.38 1.61
N LEU A 21 -9.82 1.13 1.28
CA LEU A 21 -9.16 1.71 0.10
C LEU A 21 -9.18 0.75 -1.08
N LEU A 22 -9.00 1.31 -2.28
CA LEU A 22 -8.71 0.59 -3.51
C LEU A 22 -7.36 1.07 -4.05
N GLU A 23 -6.51 0.11 -4.44
CA GLU A 23 -5.26 0.36 -5.15
C GLU A 23 -5.13 -0.63 -6.30
N ILE A 24 -5.06 -0.15 -7.53
CA ILE A 24 -5.06 -0.94 -8.76
C ILE A 24 -3.71 -0.83 -9.46
N LYS A 25 -3.12 -1.97 -9.82
CA LYS A 25 -1.97 -2.06 -10.73
C LYS A 25 -2.40 -2.71 -12.04
N CYS A 26 -2.02 -2.09 -13.16
CA CYS A 26 -2.29 -2.57 -14.51
C CYS A 26 -0.98 -2.92 -15.25
N PRO A 27 -0.28 -4.00 -14.87
CA PRO A 27 0.95 -4.40 -15.55
C PRO A 27 0.67 -4.88 -16.98
N ASN A 28 1.61 -4.63 -17.90
CA ASN A 28 1.56 -5.20 -19.25
C ASN A 28 2.09 -6.65 -19.26
N ILE A 29 1.33 -7.56 -18.64
CA ILE A 29 1.59 -9.00 -18.55
C ILE A 29 0.32 -9.76 -18.92
N LYS A 30 0.46 -11.02 -19.35
CA LYS A 30 -0.69 -11.81 -19.79
C LYS A 30 -1.56 -12.22 -18.60
N ASN A 31 -0.94 -12.79 -17.57
CA ASN A 31 -1.59 -13.27 -16.35
C ASN A 31 -0.96 -12.68 -15.09
N TYR A 32 -1.72 -12.48 -14.01
CA TYR A 32 -1.22 -11.91 -12.75
C TYR A 32 -0.10 -12.75 -12.12
N VAL A 33 -0.04 -14.06 -12.40
CA VAL A 33 1.00 -14.95 -11.87
C VAL A 33 2.40 -14.59 -12.34
N GLU A 34 2.51 -13.84 -13.44
CA GLU A 34 3.77 -13.31 -13.98
C GLU A 34 4.23 -12.05 -13.23
N ALA A 35 3.39 -11.46 -12.37
CA ALA A 35 3.72 -10.26 -11.63
C ALA A 35 4.87 -10.51 -10.64
N PRO A 36 6.01 -9.81 -10.76
CA PRO A 36 7.18 -10.07 -9.92
C PRO A 36 6.98 -9.69 -8.45
N TYR A 37 5.88 -9.00 -8.14
CA TYR A 37 5.51 -8.58 -6.78
C TYR A 37 4.52 -9.52 -6.10
N LEU A 38 3.99 -10.53 -6.79
CA LEU A 38 3.20 -11.59 -6.16
C LEU A 38 4.08 -12.81 -5.85
N LYS A 39 3.78 -13.52 -4.77
CA LYS A 39 4.37 -14.83 -4.44
C LYS A 39 3.40 -15.69 -3.63
N VAL A 40 3.57 -17.00 -3.68
CA VAL A 40 2.86 -17.92 -2.78
C VAL A 40 3.46 -17.79 -1.38
N ILE A 41 2.63 -17.43 -0.40
CA ILE A 41 2.96 -17.38 1.02
C ILE A 41 1.95 -18.29 1.73
N SER A 42 2.45 -19.31 2.43
CA SER A 42 1.60 -20.27 3.16
C SER A 42 0.49 -20.86 2.28
N GLY A 43 0.83 -21.23 1.04
CA GLY A 43 -0.11 -21.84 0.09
C GLY A 43 -1.06 -20.88 -0.64
N THR A 44 -1.03 -19.58 -0.33
CA THR A 44 -1.88 -18.57 -0.98
C THR A 44 -1.05 -17.56 -1.75
N LEU A 45 -1.45 -17.20 -2.97
CA LEU A 45 -0.80 -16.14 -3.73
C LEU A 45 -1.09 -14.77 -3.09
N GLN A 46 -0.05 -14.00 -2.81
CA GLN A 46 -0.14 -12.73 -2.08
C GLN A 46 0.90 -11.73 -2.59
N LEU A 47 0.65 -10.44 -2.40
CA LEU A 47 1.63 -9.37 -2.52
C LEU A 47 2.80 -9.61 -1.57
N LYS A 48 4.02 -9.51 -2.09
CA LYS A 48 5.26 -9.63 -1.32
C LYS A 48 5.34 -8.49 -0.30
N PRO A 49 5.43 -8.78 1.03
CA PRO A 49 5.60 -7.73 2.04
C PRO A 49 6.90 -6.89 1.86
N SER A 50 7.90 -7.47 1.20
CA SER A 50 9.16 -6.79 0.88
C SER A 50 9.09 -5.88 -0.35
N TYR A 51 7.98 -5.85 -1.08
CA TYR A 51 7.86 -5.09 -2.32
C TYR A 51 7.28 -3.70 -2.08
N ALA A 52 7.68 -2.73 -2.91
CA ALA A 52 7.32 -1.32 -2.72
C ALA A 52 5.80 -1.07 -2.63
N TYR A 53 4.99 -1.81 -3.39
CA TYR A 53 3.53 -1.70 -3.35
C TYR A 53 2.93 -2.05 -1.99
N TYR A 54 3.53 -2.96 -1.22
CA TYR A 54 3.05 -3.26 0.12
C TYR A 54 3.25 -2.04 1.05
N TRP A 55 4.43 -1.41 0.97
CA TRP A 55 4.71 -0.18 1.70
C TRP A 55 3.84 1.00 1.24
N GLN A 56 3.53 1.08 -0.06
CA GLN A 56 2.60 2.07 -0.60
C GLN A 56 1.21 1.93 0.04
N VAL A 57 0.65 0.71 0.04
CA VAL A 57 -0.65 0.42 0.64
C VAL A 57 -0.65 0.74 2.13
N GLN A 58 0.37 0.28 2.88
CA GLN A 58 0.47 0.58 4.32
C GLN A 58 0.59 2.09 4.59
N GLY A 59 1.27 2.84 3.71
CA GLY A 59 1.37 4.30 3.82
C GLY A 59 0.05 5.02 3.56
N GLN A 60 -0.77 4.52 2.62
CA GLN A 60 -2.12 5.02 2.39
C GLN A 60 -3.03 4.73 3.60
N LEU A 61 -2.95 3.53 4.18
CA LEU A 61 -3.69 3.16 5.40
C LEU A 61 -3.27 4.01 6.61
N LEU A 62 -1.96 4.28 6.75
CA LEU A 62 -1.43 5.20 7.77
C LEU A 62 -1.99 6.62 7.59
N THR A 63 -1.98 7.13 6.36
CA THR A 63 -2.39 8.51 6.05
C THR A 63 -3.90 8.73 6.23
N THR A 64 -4.70 7.75 5.82
CA THR A 64 -6.17 7.86 5.82
C THR A 64 -6.82 7.41 7.12
N GLY A 65 -6.12 6.60 7.93
CA GLY A 65 -6.68 5.97 9.11
C GLY A 65 -7.58 4.76 8.84
N MET A 66 -7.71 4.31 7.58
CA MET A 66 -8.48 3.12 7.23
C MET A 66 -7.78 1.83 7.67
N SER A 67 -8.58 0.77 7.86
CA SER A 67 -8.09 -0.52 8.36
C SER A 67 -7.71 -1.51 7.27
N TRP A 68 -8.19 -1.33 6.04
CA TRP A 68 -7.92 -2.26 4.96
C TRP A 68 -7.95 -1.59 3.58
N CYS A 69 -7.27 -2.23 2.62
CA CYS A 69 -7.22 -1.85 1.22
C CYS A 69 -7.39 -3.11 0.36
N ASP A 70 -8.27 -3.07 -0.65
CA ASP A 70 -8.28 -4.09 -1.69
C ASP A 70 -7.22 -3.72 -2.73
N PHE A 71 -6.18 -4.54 -2.80
CA PHE A 71 -5.09 -4.43 -3.78
C PHE A 71 -5.45 -5.27 -5.00
N VAL A 72 -5.51 -4.64 -6.16
CA VAL A 72 -5.95 -5.25 -7.42
C VAL A 72 -4.79 -5.28 -8.41
N VAL A 73 -4.61 -6.42 -9.07
CA VAL A 73 -3.74 -6.56 -10.24
C VAL A 73 -4.60 -6.93 -11.43
N SER A 74 -4.80 -5.98 -12.34
CA SER A 74 -5.53 -6.19 -13.59
C SER A 74 -4.52 -6.50 -14.69
N ALA A 75 -4.33 -7.78 -15.01
CA ALA A 75 -3.54 -8.21 -16.16
C ALA A 75 -4.42 -8.22 -17.42
N GLN A 76 -3.88 -8.71 -18.54
CA GLN A 76 -4.63 -8.75 -19.80
C GLN A 76 -5.76 -9.78 -19.79
N GLU A 77 -5.54 -10.96 -19.22
CA GLU A 77 -6.49 -12.08 -19.26
C GLU A 77 -7.17 -12.37 -17.92
N ASP A 78 -6.60 -11.92 -16.80
CA ASP A 78 -7.10 -12.20 -15.47
C ASP A 78 -6.93 -11.02 -14.50
N VAL A 79 -7.59 -11.16 -13.34
CA VAL A 79 -7.54 -10.19 -12.25
C VAL A 79 -7.25 -10.91 -10.94
N PHE A 80 -6.28 -10.39 -10.19
CA PHE A 80 -6.02 -10.79 -8.82
C PHE A 80 -6.47 -9.71 -7.85
N ILE A 81 -7.12 -10.11 -6.76
CA ILE A 81 -7.57 -9.20 -5.70
C ILE A 81 -7.11 -9.77 -4.37
N GLN A 82 -6.45 -8.93 -3.56
CA GLN A 82 -6.09 -9.25 -2.18
C GLN A 82 -6.54 -8.12 -1.26
N ARG A 83 -7.33 -8.45 -0.24
CA ARG A 83 -7.58 -7.54 0.88
C ARG A 83 -6.37 -7.50 1.80
N ILE A 84 -5.70 -6.36 1.86
CA ILE A 84 -4.56 -6.10 2.74
C ILE A 84 -5.05 -5.39 3.98
N GLN A 85 -4.74 -5.95 5.14
CA GLN A 85 -5.02 -5.33 6.43
C GLN A 85 -3.90 -4.37 6.80
N ARG A 86 -4.26 -3.34 7.56
CA ARG A 86 -3.30 -2.45 8.21
C ARG A 86 -2.38 -3.23 9.14
N ASP A 87 -1.09 -2.99 9.02
CA ASP A 87 -0.03 -3.62 9.78
C ASP A 87 0.66 -2.58 10.66
N GLU A 88 0.30 -2.57 11.95
CA GLU A 88 0.79 -1.58 12.91
C GLU A 88 2.32 -1.58 13.03
N GLY A 89 2.98 -2.74 12.92
CA GLY A 89 4.45 -2.83 13.01
C GLY A 89 5.14 -2.21 11.81
N VAL A 90 4.57 -2.39 10.61
CA VAL A 90 5.06 -1.75 9.38
C VAL A 90 4.83 -0.25 9.45
N MET A 91 3.69 0.20 9.97
CA MET A 91 3.44 1.63 10.12
C MET A 91 4.36 2.30 11.13
N GLU A 92 4.64 1.68 12.26
CA GLU A 92 5.57 2.23 13.26
C GLU A 92 6.97 2.41 12.63
N THR A 93 7.43 1.39 11.90
CA THR A 93 8.68 1.45 11.13
C THR A 93 8.66 2.58 10.12
N MET A 94 7.55 2.75 9.39
CA MET A 94 7.38 3.80 8.40
C MET A 94 7.40 5.18 9.04
N LYS A 95 6.65 5.38 10.12
CA LYS A 95 6.57 6.66 10.85
C LYS A 95 7.93 7.11 11.35
N CYS A 96 8.70 6.21 11.97
CA CYS A 96 10.06 6.53 12.43
C CYS A 96 10.97 6.98 11.28
N LYS A 97 10.95 6.27 10.15
CA LYS A 97 11.78 6.59 8.98
C LYS A 97 11.33 7.86 8.27
N ILE A 98 10.02 8.06 8.17
CA ILE A 98 9.44 9.30 7.68
C ILE A 98 9.95 10.39 8.59
N ASP A 99 9.52 10.49 9.86
CA ASP A 99 9.86 11.59 10.78
C ASP A 99 11.35 11.97 10.74
N MET A 100 12.26 10.99 10.75
CA MET A 100 13.70 11.24 10.59
C MET A 100 14.03 12.00 9.30
N PHE A 101 13.51 11.55 8.15
CA PHE A 101 13.74 12.20 6.86
C PHE A 101 13.19 13.63 6.79
N TYR A 102 12.06 13.98 7.44
CA TYR A 102 11.63 15.40 7.45
C TYR A 102 12.61 16.18 8.27
N PHE A 103 12.71 15.80 9.54
CA PHE A 103 12.99 16.78 10.56
C PHE A 103 14.49 16.94 10.66
N HIS A 104 15.24 15.94 10.18
CA HIS A 104 16.69 15.87 10.25
C HIS A 104 17.36 15.78 8.87
N VAL A 105 16.59 15.82 7.77
CA VAL A 105 17.15 15.83 6.42
C VAL A 105 16.50 16.89 5.54
N PHE A 106 15.19 16.81 5.33
CA PHE A 106 14.49 17.72 4.43
C PHE A 106 14.44 19.15 5.01
N MET A 107 13.95 19.31 6.23
CA MET A 107 13.80 20.60 6.90
C MET A 107 15.15 21.28 7.10
N ASP A 108 16.17 20.55 7.56
CA ASP A 108 17.52 21.10 7.74
C ASP A 108 18.07 21.66 6.43
N LYS A 109 17.91 20.94 5.31
CA LYS A 109 18.34 21.43 3.99
C LYS A 109 17.48 22.57 3.48
N PHE A 110 16.17 22.49 3.67
CA PHE A 110 15.24 23.51 3.21
C PHE A 110 15.50 24.85 3.90
N LEU A 111 15.70 24.82 5.23
CA LEU A 111 16.01 26.01 6.02
C LEU A 111 17.42 26.55 5.79
N ALA A 112 18.38 25.70 5.41
CA ALA A 112 19.73 26.16 5.05
C ALA A 112 19.79 26.87 3.69
N LEU A 113 18.77 26.68 2.83
CA LEU A 113 18.65 27.29 1.51
C LEU A 113 17.76 28.54 1.50
N SER A 114 17.08 28.85 2.61
CA SER A 114 16.24 30.02 2.81
C SER A 114 16.96 31.10 3.60
#